data_AF-W4LD83-F1
#
_entry.id   AF-W4LD83-F1
#
_cell.length_a   1.000
_cell.length_b   1.000
_cell.length_c   1.000
_cell.angle_alpha   90.00
_cell.angle_beta   90.00
_cell.angle_gamma   90.00
#
_symmetry.space_group_name_H-M   'P 1'
#
loop_
_entity.id
_entity.type
_entity.pdbx_description
1 polymer ?
#
loop_
_entity_poly.entity_id
_entity_poly.type
_entity_poly.pdbx_seq_one_letter_code
_entity_poly.pdbx_strand_id
1 'polypeptide(L)' 'MSTKERIQAELDTLSDEDLEALYALIKQFIQSKRSAKPQNFMAALRGIQIDAPPDFATNLDLYVSGEKRAEPDLH' A
#
# COMPACT_ATOMS: atom_id res chain seq x y z
N MET A 1 18.76 -25.90 15.74
CA MET A 1 17.48 -25.35 16.24
C MET A 1 16.92 -24.41 15.19
N SER A 2 15.93 -24.86 14.43
CA SER A 2 15.21 -23.99 13.50
C SER A 2 14.28 -23.07 14.28
N THR A 3 13.96 -21.89 13.73
CA THR A 3 13.03 -20.93 14.35
C THR A 3 11.67 -21.57 14.64
N LYS A 4 11.28 -22.57 13.85
CA LYS A 4 10.03 -23.33 14.03
C LYS A 4 10.03 -24.12 15.34
N GLU A 5 11.15 -24.71 15.73
CA GLU A 5 11.26 -25.51 16.96
C GLU A 5 11.17 -24.63 18.22
N ARG A 6 11.69 -23.40 18.17
CA ARG A 6 11.59 -22.44 19.28
C ARG A 6 10.15 -21.95 19.48
N ILE A 7 9.47 -21.66 18.36
CA ILE A 7 8.05 -21.28 18.38
C ILE A 7 7.21 -22.42 18.96
N GLN A 8 7.49 -23.67 18.59
CA GLN A 8 6.71 -24.82 19.08
C GLN A 8 6.85 -25.04 20.59
N ALA A 9 8.06 -24.87 21.15
CA ALA A 9 8.28 -24.97 22.59
C ALA A 9 7.61 -23.83 23.39
N GLU A 10 7.57 -22.61 22.83
CA GLU A 10 6.84 -21.49 23.44
C GLU A 10 5.32 -21.66 23.32
N LEU A 11 4.83 -22.33 22.28
CA LEU A 11 3.40 -22.65 22.11
C LEU A 11 2.91 -23.71 23.10
N ASP A 12 3.71 -24.73 23.38
CA ASP A 12 3.35 -25.79 24.35
C ASP A 12 3.28 -25.29 25.81
N THR A 13 3.82 -24.10 26.10
CA THR A 13 3.75 -23.46 27.42
C THR A 13 2.62 -22.45 27.56
N LEU A 14 1.92 -22.13 26.46
CA LEU A 14 0.81 -21.19 26.42
C LEU A 14 -0.53 -21.91 26.66
N SER A 15 -1.49 -21.19 27.23
CA SER A 15 -2.84 -21.70 27.45
C SER A 15 -3.63 -21.74 26.14
N ASP A 16 -4.70 -22.55 26.08
CA ASP A 16 -5.56 -22.66 24.88
C ASP A 16 -6.15 -21.31 24.45
N GLU A 17 -6.42 -20.39 25.39
CA GLU A 17 -6.92 -19.03 25.10
C GLU A 17 -5.84 -18.16 24.43
N ASP A 18 -4.60 -18.26 24.89
CA ASP A 18 -3.46 -17.53 24.29
C ASP A 18 -3.07 -18.11 22.92
N LEU A 19 -3.22 -19.42 22.74
CA LEU A 19 -3.01 -20.14 21.48
C LEU A 19 -3.99 -19.66 20.40
N GLU A 20 -5.26 -19.47 20.74
CA GLU A 20 -6.26 -18.97 19.81
C GLU A 20 -5.98 -17.51 19.41
N ALA A 21 -5.57 -16.68 20.37
CA ALA A 21 -5.14 -15.30 20.11
C ALA A 21 -3.91 -15.25 19.18
N LEU A 22 -2.93 -16.14 19.41
CA LEU A 22 -1.74 -16.23 18.55
C LEU A 22 -2.09 -16.76 17.16
N TYR A 23 -3.01 -17.73 17.06
CA TYR A 23 -3.50 -18.24 15.79
C TYR A 23 -4.20 -17.14 14.98
N ALA A 24 -5.02 -16.32 15.63
CA ALA A 24 -5.64 -15.15 14.99
C ALA A 24 -4.59 -14.17 14.46
N LEU A 25 -3.53 -13.92 15.22
CA LEU A 25 -2.43 -13.02 14.83
C LEU A 25 -1.64 -13.57 13.63
N ILE A 26 -1.33 -14.87 13.64
CA ILE A 26 -0.66 -15.56 12.53
C ILE A 26 -1.56 -15.54 11.28
N LYS A 27 -2.86 -15.79 11.44
CA LYS A 27 -3.83 -15.75 10.34
C LYS A 27 -3.91 -14.36 9.73
N GLN A 28 -3.90 -13.30 10.55
CA GLN A 28 -3.88 -11.91 10.09
C GLN A 28 -2.56 -11.58 9.38
N PHE A 29 -1.43 -12.07 9.88
CA PHE A 29 -0.12 -11.89 9.25
C PHE A 29 0.00 -12.62 7.90
N ILE A 30 -0.59 -13.81 7.77
CA ILE A 30 -0.66 -14.54 6.51
C ILE A 30 -1.60 -13.81 5.53
N GLN A 31 -2.74 -13.31 6.01
CA GLN A 31 -3.66 -12.54 5.17
C GLN A 31 -3.02 -11.24 4.68
N SER A 32 -2.31 -10.49 5.51
CA SER A 32 -1.64 -9.25 5.11
C SER A 32 -0.55 -9.50 4.06
N LYS A 33 0.18 -10.62 4.15
CA LYS A 33 1.12 -11.04 3.09
C LYS A 33 0.44 -11.49 1.81
N ARG A 34 -0.79 -12.01 1.87
CA ARG A 34 -1.59 -12.40 0.70
C ARG A 34 -2.29 -11.22 0.03
N SER A 35 -2.73 -10.23 0.79
CA SER A 35 -3.32 -8.99 0.28
C SER A 35 -2.27 -8.02 -0.29
N ALA A 36 -0.99 -8.23 0.00
CA ALA A 36 0.15 -7.70 -0.77
C ALA A 36 0.27 -8.36 -2.17
N LYS A 37 -0.85 -8.66 -2.82
CA LYS A 37 -0.87 -8.91 -4.26
C LYS A 37 -0.28 -7.64 -4.90
N PRO A 38 0.75 -7.74 -5.75
CA PRO A 38 1.41 -6.57 -6.32
C PRO A 38 0.34 -5.72 -6.96
N GLN A 39 0.12 -4.53 -6.42
CA GLN A 39 -0.83 -3.57 -6.96
C GLN A 39 -0.44 -3.39 -8.42
N ASN A 40 -1.27 -3.92 -9.32
CA ASN A 40 -0.96 -3.96 -10.75
C ASN A 40 -0.53 -2.55 -11.15
N PHE A 41 0.56 -2.37 -11.88
CA PHE A 41 1.06 -1.04 -12.25
C PHE A 41 -0.05 -0.14 -12.82
N MET A 42 -0.98 -0.72 -13.58
CA MET A 42 -2.18 -0.05 -14.08
C MET A 42 -3.18 0.40 -13.00
N ALA A 43 -3.30 -0.32 -11.89
CA ALA A 43 -4.09 0.10 -10.73
C ALA A 43 -3.42 1.26 -9.97
N ALA A 44 -2.10 1.29 -9.91
CA ALA A 44 -1.36 2.44 -9.37
C ALA A 44 -1.51 3.67 -10.26
N LEU A 45 -1.34 3.52 -11.59
CA LEU A 45 -1.57 4.58 -12.57
C LEU A 45 -3.00 5.13 -12.54
N ARG A 46 -4.02 4.28 -12.32
CA ARG A 46 -5.42 4.73 -12.19
C ARG A 46 -5.64 5.63 -10.98
N GLY A 47 -4.85 5.48 -9.92
CA GLY A 47 -4.93 6.31 -8.72
C GLY A 47 -4.29 7.69 -8.89
N ILE A 48 -3.49 7.91 -9.94
CA ILE A 48 -2.88 9.21 -10.22
C ILE A 48 -3.91 10.07 -10.94
N GLN A 49 -4.56 10.97 -10.20
CA GLN A 49 -5.35 12.06 -10.76
C GLN A 49 -4.43 13.25 -10.98
N ILE A 50 -4.29 13.68 -12.24
CA ILE A 50 -3.57 14.89 -12.59
C ILE A 50 -4.58 16.03 -12.55
N ASP A 51 -4.52 16.83 -11.49
CA ASP A 51 -5.27 18.08 -11.39
C ASP A 51 -4.49 19.15 -12.19
N ALA A 52 -4.94 19.40 -13.41
CA ALA A 52 -4.31 20.35 -14.32
C ALA A 52 -5.37 21.14 -15.09
N PRO A 53 -5.04 22.38 -15.53
CA PRO A 53 -5.94 23.19 -16.34
C PRO A 53 -6.38 22.46 -17.61
N PRO A 54 -7.59 22.75 -18.15
CA PRO A 54 -8.15 22.04 -19.31
C PRO A 54 -7.29 22.14 -20.58
N ASP A 55 -6.35 23.08 -20.61
CA ASP A 55 -5.44 23.33 -21.72
C ASP A 55 -4.02 22.75 -21.51
N PHE A 56 -3.81 21.98 -20.44
CA PHE A 56 -2.52 21.40 -20.07
C PHE A 56 -1.95 20.47 -21.15
N ALA A 57 -2.78 19.61 -21.73
CA ALA A 57 -2.34 18.67 -22.77
C ALA A 57 -1.93 19.38 -24.07
N THR A 58 -2.55 20.53 -24.38
CA THR A 58 -2.29 21.29 -25.61
C THR A 58 -1.11 22.24 -25.46
N ASN A 59 -0.85 22.73 -24.24
CA ASN A 59 0.18 23.73 -23.95
C ASN A 59 1.30 23.18 -23.05
N LEU A 60 1.57 21.88 -23.12
CA LEU A 60 2.55 21.21 -22.26
C LEU A 60 3.92 21.91 -22.31
N ASP A 61 4.36 22.32 -23.50
CA ASP A 61 5.62 23.03 -23.70
C ASP A 61 5.69 24.34 -22.90
N LEU A 62 4.59 25.08 -22.79
CA LEU A 62 4.51 26.35 -22.04
C LEU A 62 4.51 26.13 -20.52
N TYR A 63 3.96 25.01 -20.05
CA TYR A 63 4.02 24.63 -18.63
C TYR A 63 5.41 24.08 -18.26
N VAL A 64 6.06 23.36 -19.18
CA VAL A 64 7.42 22.83 -18.98
C VAL A 64 8.48 23.93 -19.07
N SER A 65 8.29 24.92 -19.96
CA SER A 65 9.17 26.10 -20.07
C SER A 65 9.02 27.08 -18.90
N GLY A 66 7.93 26.95 -18.12
CA GLY A 66 7.60 27.84 -17.00
C GLY A 66 7.00 29.18 -17.43
N GLU A 67 6.69 29.36 -18.73
CA GLU A 67 5.97 30.52 -19.25
C GLU A 67 4.51 30.53 -18.81
N LYS A 68 3.94 29.36 -18.52
CA LYS A 68 2.60 29.21 -17.97
C LYS A 68 2.64 28.49 -16.64
N ARG A 69 1.93 29.03 -15.65
CA ARG A 69 1.81 28.44 -14.32
C ARG A 69 0.43 27.82 -14.16
N ALA A 70 0.39 26.64 -13.54
CA ALA A 70 -0.84 26.06 -13.04
C ALA A 70 -1.22 26.80 -11.76
N GLU A 71 -1.69 28.06 -11.89
CA GLU A 71 -2.30 28.75 -10.76
C GLU A 71 -3.67 28.12 -10.51
N PRO A 72 -4.02 27.80 -9.25
CA PRO A 72 -5.38 27.41 -8.94
C PRO A 72 -6.28 28.63 -9.16
N ASP A 73 -7.34 28.48 -9.96
CA ASP A 73 -8.46 29.43 -9.97
C ASP A 73 -9.03 29.49 -8.54
N LEU A 74 -8.53 30.43 -7.74
CA LEU A 74 -9.14 30.83 -6.48
C LEU A 74 -10.31 31.76 -6.82
N HIS A 75 -11.47 31.16 -7.07
CA HIS A 75 -12.77 31.82 -7.10
C HIS A 75 -13.64 31.39 -5.92
#